data_AF-A0AAF0U2S4-F1
#
_entry.id   AF-A0AAF0U2S4-F1
#
_cell.length_a   1.000
_cell.length_b   1.000
_cell.length_c   1.000
_cell.angle_alpha   90.00
_cell.angle_beta   90.00
_cell.angle_gamma   90.00
#
_symmetry.space_group_name_H-M   'P 1'
#
loop_
_entity.id
_entity.type
_entity.pdbx_description
1 polymer ?
#
loop_
_entity_poly.entity_id
_entity_poly.type
_entity_poly.pdbx_seq_one_letter_code
_entity_poly.pdbx_strand_id
1 'polypeptide(L)'
;MVFTDHKSLQYVFTQKELNLCQRRWLEFFKDYNMNVLYYPGKAKVVVDALNRLSMGSVAHVEEEKKELAKNVHRLARLRVCLMNILDDGVIVQNG
;
A
#
# COMPACT_ATOMS: atom_id res chain seq x y z
N MET A 1 -7.78 -0.11 -8.53
CA MET A 1 -7.42 -1.55 -8.47
C MET A 1 -6.77 -1.79 -7.12
N VAL A 2 -7.29 -2.71 -6.32
CA VAL A 2 -6.84 -3.00 -4.95
C VAL A 2 -6.23 -4.41 -4.93
N PHE A 3 -5.02 -4.54 -4.42
CA PHE A 3 -4.35 -5.83 -4.24
C PHE A 3 -4.46 -6.28 -2.79
N THR A 4 -4.81 -7.55 -2.59
CA THR A 4 -4.94 -8.14 -1.25
C THR A 4 -4.25 -9.49 -1.18
N ASP A 5 -3.70 -9.79 -0.01
CA ASP A 5 -3.16 -11.09 0.37
C ASP A 5 -4.19 -11.94 1.14
N HIS A 6 -5.36 -11.38 1.44
CA HIS A 6 -6.46 -12.10 2.07
C HIS A 6 -7.28 -12.81 1.00
N LYS A 7 -7.01 -14.11 0.84
CA LYS A 7 -7.66 -14.99 -0.16
C LYS A 7 -9.20 -14.97 -0.10
N SER A 8 -9.79 -14.74 1.07
CA SER A 8 -11.25 -14.62 1.22
C SER A 8 -11.84 -13.41 0.52
N LEU A 9 -11.09 -12.31 0.41
CA LEU A 9 -11.54 -11.09 -0.28
C LEU A 9 -11.54 -11.23 -1.80
N GLN A 10 -10.87 -12.25 -2.35
CA GLN A 10 -10.91 -12.56 -3.78
C GLN A 10 -12.35 -12.82 -4.27
N TYR A 11 -13.20 -13.39 -3.41
CA TYR A 11 -14.55 -13.83 -3.76
C TYR A 11 -15.63 -12.86 -3.31
N VAL A 12 -15.26 -11.68 -2.81
CA VAL A 12 -16.21 -10.72 -2.22
C VAL A 12 -17.27 -10.26 -3.24
N PHE A 13 -16.93 -10.24 -4.54
CA PHE A 13 -17.86 -9.90 -5.62
C PHE A 13 -18.66 -11.08 -6.17
N THR A 14 -18.26 -12.32 -5.89
CA THR A 14 -18.87 -13.54 -6.48
C THR A 14 -19.62 -14.40 -5.45
N GLN A 15 -19.43 -14.14 -4.16
CA GLN A 15 -20.00 -14.94 -3.08
C GLN A 15 -21.47 -14.59 -2.84
N LYS A 16 -22.34 -15.60 -2.83
CA LYS A 16 -23.80 -15.46 -2.72
C LYS A 16 -24.25 -15.02 -1.31
N GLU A 17 -23.53 -15.44 -0.29
CA GLU A 17 -23.80 -15.11 1.11
C GLU A 17 -22.62 -14.34 1.70
N LEU A 18 -22.84 -13.03 1.86
CA LEU A 18 -21.89 -12.13 2.50
C LEU A 18 -22.39 -11.78 3.91
N ASN A 19 -21.45 -11.72 4.85
CA ASN A 19 -21.72 -11.17 6.18
C ASN A 19 -22.03 -9.66 6.08
N LEU A 20 -22.68 -9.10 7.10
CA LEU A 20 -23.13 -7.69 7.06
C LEU A 20 -21.98 -6.71 6.84
N CYS A 21 -20.79 -7.01 7.39
CA CYS A 21 -19.60 -6.20 7.21
C CYS A 21 -19.17 -6.21 5.73
N GLN A 22 -19.03 -7.38 5.11
CA GLN A 22 -18.66 -7.52 3.70
C GLN A 22 -19.64 -6.82 2.77
N ARG A 23 -20.95 -6.81 3.07
CA ARG A 23 -21.95 -6.04 2.29
C ARG A 23 -21.69 -4.54 2.34
N ARG A 24 -21.44 -3.98 3.52
CA ARG A 24 -21.11 -2.55 3.68
C ARG A 24 -19.82 -2.18 2.95
N TRP A 25 -18.81 -3.04 3.02
CA TRP A 25 -17.58 -2.87 2.23
C TRP A 25 -17.84 -2.95 0.73
N LEU A 26 -18.72 -3.85 0.27
CA LEU A 26 -19.07 -3.99 -1.14
C LEU A 26 -19.80 -2.77 -1.71
N GLU A 27 -20.71 -2.19 -0.93
CA GLU A 27 -21.38 -0.92 -1.26
C GLU A 27 -20.34 0.18 -1.48
N PHE A 28 -19.40 0.32 -0.53
CA PHE A 28 -18.29 1.26 -0.67
C PHE A 28 -17.46 0.99 -1.93
N PHE A 29 -17.08 -0.25 -2.23
CA PHE A 29 -16.25 -0.55 -3.40
C PHE A 29 -16.95 -0.31 -4.75
N LYS A 30 -18.28 -0.45 -4.80
CA LYS A 30 -19.07 -0.17 -6.02
C LYS A 30 -19.03 1.30 -6.39
N ASP A 31 -19.06 2.19 -5.40
CA ASP A 31 -19.05 3.64 -5.64
C ASP A 31 -17.75 4.13 -6.31
N TYR A 32 -16.67 3.36 -6.20
CA TYR A 32 -15.35 3.71 -6.75
C TYR A 32 -14.90 2.81 -7.92
N ASN A 33 -15.77 1.95 -8.49
CA ASN A 33 -15.42 1.00 -9.55
C ASN A 33 -14.12 0.20 -9.27
N MET A 34 -13.92 -0.22 -8.02
CA MET A 34 -12.67 -0.87 -7.61
C MET A 34 -12.70 -2.38 -7.82
N ASN A 35 -11.74 -2.90 -8.59
CA ASN A 35 -11.48 -4.34 -8.68
C ASN A 35 -10.51 -4.79 -7.57
N VAL A 36 -10.86 -5.87 -6.87
CA VAL A 36 -10.01 -6.52 -5.85
C VAL A 36 -9.34 -7.75 -6.46
N LEU A 37 -8.01 -7.79 -6.47
CA LEU A 37 -7.24 -8.94 -6.94
C LEU A 37 -6.40 -9.54 -5.82
N TYR A 38 -6.40 -10.87 -5.74
CA TYR A 38 -5.54 -11.61 -4.85
C TYR A 38 -4.12 -11.70 -5.44
N TYR A 39 -3.12 -11.36 -4.63
CA TYR A 39 -1.71 -11.51 -5.00
C TYR A 39 -0.96 -12.35 -3.96
N PRO A 40 -0.63 -13.61 -4.26
CA PRO A 40 -0.02 -14.51 -3.28
C PRO A 40 1.43 -14.12 -2.91
N GLY A 41 1.65 -13.93 -1.60
CA GLY A 41 2.87 -14.26 -0.84
C GLY A 41 4.13 -13.41 -1.05
N LYS A 42 4.59 -13.20 -2.29
CA LYS A 42 5.91 -12.57 -2.53
C LYS A 42 5.90 -11.05 -2.47
N ALA A 43 4.83 -10.39 -2.91
CA ALA A 43 4.71 -8.93 -2.80
C ALA A 43 4.39 -8.45 -1.37
N LYS A 44 3.80 -9.33 -0.55
CA LYS A 44 3.49 -9.01 0.84
C LYS A 44 4.75 -8.76 1.65
N VAL A 45 5.87 -9.45 1.39
CA VAL A 45 7.11 -9.27 2.16
C VAL A 45 7.62 -7.84 2.09
N VAL A 46 7.56 -7.21 0.91
CA VAL A 46 8.00 -5.82 0.72
C VAL A 46 7.02 -4.84 1.34
N VAL A 47 5.71 -5.05 1.14
CA VAL A 47 4.67 -4.19 1.72
C VAL A 47 4.63 -4.30 3.25
N ASP A 48 4.78 -5.50 3.79
CA ASP A 48 4.83 -5.78 5.22
C ASP A 48 6.11 -5.24 5.84
N ALA A 49 7.27 -5.43 5.19
CA ALA A 49 8.52 -4.80 5.62
C ALA A 49 8.38 -3.27 5.63
N LEU A 50 7.79 -2.68 4.59
CA LEU A 50 7.58 -1.24 4.51
C LEU A 50 6.56 -0.75 5.56
N ASN A 51 5.48 -1.49 5.80
CA ASN A 51 4.50 -1.16 6.85
C ASN A 51 5.12 -1.25 8.24
N ARG A 52 5.89 -2.29 8.51
CA ARG A 52 6.60 -2.44 9.80
C ARG A 52 7.64 -1.33 10.00
N LEU A 53 8.33 -0.92 8.95
CA LEU A 53 9.23 0.23 8.96
C LEU A 53 8.48 1.56 9.17
N SER A 54 7.35 1.76 8.50
CA SER A 54 6.51 2.96 8.60
C SER A 54 5.82 3.07 9.96
N MET A 55 5.41 1.95 10.56
CA MET A 55 4.77 1.87 11.88
C MET A 55 5.80 1.92 13.03
N GLY A 56 7.08 2.17 12.73
CA GLY A 56 8.15 2.29 13.74
C GLY A 56 8.55 0.98 14.41
N SER A 57 8.07 -0.18 13.94
CA SER A 57 8.41 -1.49 14.51
C SER A 57 9.73 -1.98 13.95
N VAL A 58 10.82 -1.40 14.45
CA VAL A 58 12.20 -1.81 14.17
C VAL A 58 12.66 -2.87 15.19
N ALA A 59 11.72 -3.55 15.86
CA ALA A 59 12.00 -4.39 17.03
C ALA A 59 12.86 -5.64 16.72
N HIS A 60 12.97 -6.04 15.45
CA HIS A 60 13.72 -7.23 15.02
C HIS A 60 14.92 -6.94 14.11
N VAL A 61 15.26 -5.67 13.89
CA VAL A 61 16.42 -5.31 13.09
C VAL A 61 17.60 -5.22 14.05
N GLU A 62 18.64 -6.05 13.86
CA GLU A 62 19.91 -5.95 14.60
C GLU A 62 20.33 -4.48 14.68
N GLU A 63 20.83 -4.04 15.83
CA GLU A 63 21.03 -2.61 16.15
C GLU A 63 21.82 -1.87 15.06
N GLU A 64 22.78 -2.55 14.44
CA GLU A 64 23.59 -2.06 13.32
C GLU A 64 22.79 -1.78 12.04
N LYS A 65 21.75 -2.57 11.77
CA LYS A 65 20.90 -2.45 10.58
C LYS A 65 19.76 -1.45 10.79
N LYS A 66 19.51 -0.99 12.02
CA LYS A 66 18.47 0.01 12.31
C LYS A 66 18.79 1.35 11.67
N GLU A 67 20.04 1.78 11.71
CA GLU A 67 20.47 3.03 11.09
C GLU A 67 20.32 2.97 9.56
N LEU A 68 20.69 1.84 8.96
CA LEU A 68 20.46 1.60 7.54
C LEU A 68 18.96 1.62 7.20
N ALA A 69 18.11 0.99 8.01
CA ALA A 69 16.67 1.00 7.81
C ALA A 69 16.06 2.41 7.91
N LYS A 70 16.51 3.23 8.86
CA LYS A 70 16.13 4.65 8.98
C LYS A 70 16.55 5.45 7.75
N ASN A 71 17.76 5.23 7.25
CA ASN A 71 18.27 5.92 6.05
C ASN A 71 17.52 5.51 4.79
N VAL A 72 17.22 4.22 4.61
CA VAL A 72 16.36 3.73 3.52
C VAL A 72 14.97 4.34 3.60
N HIS A 73 14.38 4.43 4.79
CA HIS A 73 13.08 5.06 4.99
C HIS A 73 13.10 6.57 4.69
N ARG A 74 14.14 7.30 5.12
CA ARG A 74 14.35 8.71 4.75
C ARG A 74 14.48 8.90 3.25
N LEU A 75 15.28 8.05 2.58
CA LEU A 75 15.46 8.10 1.13
C LEU A 75 14.16 7.80 0.38
N ALA A 76 13.37 6.82 0.83
CA ALA A 76 12.06 6.52 0.27
C ALA A 76 11.11 7.72 0.41
N ARG A 77 11.06 8.36 1.58
CA ARG A 77 10.25 9.58 1.81
C ARG A 77 10.68 10.74 0.91
N LEU A 78 11.98 11.00 0.80
CA LEU A 78 12.51 12.06 -0.07
C LEU A 78 12.19 11.78 -1.55
N ARG A 79 12.34 10.54 -2.00
CA ARG A 79 12.02 10.14 -3.38
C ARG A 79 10.53 10.28 -3.68
N VAL A 80 9.66 9.92 -2.75
CA VAL A 80 8.20 10.11 -2.87
C VAL A 80 7.85 11.61 -2.95
N CYS A 81 8.44 12.46 -2.10
CA CYS A 81 8.26 13.91 -2.21
C CYS A 81 8.75 14.46 -3.56
N LEU A 82 9.88 13.96 -4.07
CA LEU A 82 10.42 14.40 -5.37
C LEU A 82 9.50 14.02 -6.53
N MET A 83 8.93 12.81 -6.51
CA MET A 83 7.98 12.35 -7.54
C MET A 83 6.70 13.19 -7.51
N ASN A 84 6.18 13.51 -6.31
CA ASN A 84 5.02 14.40 -6.18
C ASN A 84 5.29 15.81 -6.72
N ILE A 85 6.51 16.35 -6.55
CA ILE A 85 6.91 17.67 -7.09
C ILE A 85 7.04 17.63 -8.62
N LEU A 86 7.49 16.52 -9.18
CA LEU A 86 7.63 16.34 -10.63
C LEU A 86 6.27 16.13 -11.31
N ASP A 87 5.34 15.44 -10.64
CA ASP A 87 3.97 15.25 -11.12
C ASP A 87 3.12 16.53 -10.99
N ASP A 88 3.40 17.40 -10.00
CA ASP A 88 2.72 18.70 -9.83
C ASP A 88 3.20 19.82 -10.78
N GLY A 89 4.01 19.49 -11.79
CA GLY A 89 4.22 20.32 -12.98
C GLY A 89 4.59 21.78 -12.71
N VAL A 90 5.89 22.08 -12.59
CA VAL A 90 6.38 23.45 -12.85
C VAL A 90 6.15 23.76 -14.33
N ILE A 91 5.03 24.40 -14.65
CA ILE A 91 4.82 25.02 -15.96
C ILE A 91 5.69 26.28 -16.00
N VAL A 92 6.88 26.16 -16.57
CA VAL A 92 7.65 27.34 -17.03
C VAL A 92 6.93 27.88 -18.27
N GLN A 93 6.17 28.97 -18.11
CA GLN A 93 5.75 29.77 -19.24
C GLN A 93 6.97 30.57 -19.74
N ASN A 94 7.56 30.15 -20.85
CA ASN A 94 8.44 31.01 -21.63
C ASN A 94 7.56 31.93 -22.50
N GLY A 95 7.71 33.24 -22.29
CA GLY A 95 7.23 34.29 -23.20
C GLY A 95 8.22 34.56 -24.33
#